data_AF-A0A1M5VCE1-F1
#
_entry.id   AF-A0A1M5VCE1-F1
#
_cell.length_a   1.000
_cell.length_b   1.000
_cell.length_c   1.000
_cell.angle_alpha   90.00
_cell.angle_beta   90.00
_cell.angle_gamma   90.00
#
_symmetry.space_group_name_H-M   'P 1'
#
loop_
_entity.id
_entity.type
_entity.pdbx_description
1 polymer ?
#
loop_
_entity_poly.entity_id
_entity_poly.type
_entity_poly.pdbx_seq_one_letter_code
_entity_poly.pdbx_strand_id
1 'polypeptide(L)'
;MKAEVAGRAVLLIPHRGETGDEAALPADYRRILAIVRAAGGPVQGKGVGEELGLEVGVRGRLEPLRAEMTKLADRGRLHKRPDGKFTARL
;
A
#
# COMPACT_ATOMS: atom_id res chain seq x y z
N MET A 1 -10.44 14.53 10.08
CA MET A 1 -11.03 14.06 8.81
C MET A 1 -11.23 12.55 8.92
N LYS A 2 -12.49 12.09 8.93
CA LYS A 2 -12.88 10.68 9.08
C LYS A 2 -13.25 10.17 7.69
N ALA A 3 -12.71 9.03 7.26
CA ALA A 3 -13.30 8.31 6.14
C ALA A 3 -14.37 7.35 6.71
N GLU A 4 -15.36 6.93 5.93
CA GLU A 4 -16.42 6.00 6.33
C GLU A 4 -16.64 4.98 5.19
N VAL A 5 -16.83 3.70 5.53
CA VAL A 5 -17.33 2.67 4.62
C VAL A 5 -18.50 1.99 5.33
N ALA A 6 -19.69 2.05 4.75
CA ALA A 6 -20.94 1.47 5.26
C ALA A 6 -21.30 1.87 6.72
N GLY A 7 -21.28 3.18 7.03
CA GLY A 7 -21.76 3.72 8.31
C GLY A 7 -20.92 3.34 9.53
N ARG A 8 -19.70 2.83 9.32
CA ARG A 8 -18.73 2.58 10.38
C ARG A 8 -17.45 3.36 10.08
N ALA A 9 -17.09 4.24 11.01
CA ALA A 9 -15.93 5.12 10.95
C ALA A 9 -14.65 4.37 10.56
N VAL A 10 -13.96 4.86 9.53
CA VAL A 10 -12.66 4.36 9.06
C VAL A 10 -11.59 4.85 10.01
N LEU A 11 -10.96 3.93 10.73
CA LEU A 11 -9.58 4.10 11.18
C LEU A 11 -9.01 2.74 11.62
N LEU A 12 -8.16 2.16 10.79
CA LEU A 12 -6.91 1.46 11.12
C LEU A 12 -6.63 0.48 9.98
N ILE A 13 -5.53 0.68 9.27
CA ILE A 13 -4.83 -0.47 8.68
C ILE A 13 -4.46 -1.35 9.89
N PRO A 14 -5.03 -2.55 10.05
CA PRO A 14 -4.78 -3.37 11.23
C PRO A 14 -3.29 -3.75 11.28
N HIS A 15 -2.67 -3.56 12.45
CA HIS A 15 -1.33 -4.07 12.68
C HIS A 15 -1.33 -5.58 12.44
N ARG A 16 -0.28 -6.06 11.79
CA ARG A 16 -0.15 -7.44 11.32
C ARG A 16 -0.32 -8.51 12.43
N GLY A 17 -0.19 -8.13 13.70
CA GLY A 17 -0.23 -9.05 14.85
C GLY A 17 -1.60 -9.56 15.27
N GLU A 18 -2.71 -8.92 14.91
CA GLU A 18 -4.03 -9.28 15.48
C GLU A 18 -5.00 -9.88 14.45
N THR A 19 -4.79 -9.59 13.16
CA THR A 19 -5.54 -10.20 12.07
C THR A 19 -4.64 -10.17 10.83
N GLY A 20 -4.02 -11.32 10.54
CA GLY A 20 -3.23 -11.52 9.31
C GLY A 20 -4.05 -11.32 8.02
N ASP A 21 -5.35 -11.09 8.15
CA ASP A 21 -6.31 -11.03 7.06
C ASP A 21 -6.15 -9.75 6.23
N GLU A 22 -5.40 -9.89 5.14
CA GLU A 22 -5.32 -8.92 4.06
C GLU A 22 -6.73 -8.56 3.53
N ALA A 23 -7.75 -9.42 3.69
CA ALA A 23 -9.11 -9.12 3.25
C ALA A 23 -9.81 -8.03 4.08
N ALA A 24 -9.34 -7.77 5.31
CA ALA A 24 -9.84 -6.68 6.16
C ALA A 24 -9.34 -5.29 5.72
N LEU A 25 -8.35 -5.23 4.81
CA LEU A 25 -7.85 -3.97 4.28
C LEU A 25 -8.80 -3.39 3.23
N PRO A 26 -8.92 -2.05 3.15
CA PRO A 26 -9.55 -1.39 2.02
C PRO A 26 -8.97 -1.87 0.68
N ALA A 27 -9.82 -1.93 -0.36
CA ALA A 27 -9.49 -2.52 -1.65
C ALA A 27 -8.21 -1.94 -2.29
N ASP A 28 -7.99 -0.63 -2.15
CA ASP A 28 -6.80 0.04 -2.67
C ASP A 28 -5.50 -0.49 -2.06
N TYR A 29 -5.47 -0.68 -0.73
CA TYR A 29 -4.31 -1.25 -0.05
C TYR A 29 -4.07 -2.72 -0.42
N ARG A 30 -5.16 -3.49 -0.59
CA ARG A 30 -5.07 -4.90 -1.04
C ARG A 30 -4.45 -4.98 -2.44
N ARG A 31 -4.89 -4.11 -3.35
CA ARG A 31 -4.37 -4.05 -4.71
C ARG A 31 -2.89 -3.67 -4.73
N ILE A 32 -2.47 -2.68 -3.93
CA ILE A 32 -1.05 -2.33 -3.76
C ILE A 32 -0.24 -3.53 -3.25
N LEU A 33 -0.72 -4.24 -2.22
CA LEU A 33 -0.04 -5.41 -1.66
C LEU A 33 0.08 -6.55 -2.67
N ALA A 34 -0.99 -6.80 -3.44
CA ALA A 34 -1.00 -7.81 -4.49
C ALA A 34 0.05 -7.52 -5.58
N ILE A 35 0.16 -6.27 -6.02
CA ILE A 35 1.15 -5.84 -7.02
C ILE A 35 2.58 -6.02 -6.51
N VAL A 36 2.86 -5.54 -5.28
CA VAL A 36 4.19 -5.67 -4.67
C VAL A 36 4.56 -7.15 -4.46
N ARG A 37 3.59 -8.00 -4.14
CA ARG A 37 3.79 -9.44 -3.99
C ARG A 37 4.02 -10.14 -5.33
N ALA A 38 3.21 -9.81 -6.34
CA ALA A 38 3.31 -10.37 -7.68
C ALA A 38 4.65 -10.06 -8.35
N ALA A 39 5.25 -8.90 -8.03
CA ALA A 39 6.56 -8.53 -8.52
C ALA A 39 7.71 -9.41 -7.98
N GLY A 40 7.49 -10.21 -6.93
CA GLY A 40 8.48 -11.17 -6.40
C GLY A 40 9.77 -10.55 -5.85
N GLY A 41 9.85 -9.22 -5.74
CA GLY A 41 11.08 -8.50 -5.42
C GLY A 41 10.87 -7.01 -5.13
N PRO A 42 11.96 -6.25 -4.94
CA PRO A 42 11.90 -4.84 -4.57
C PRO A 42 11.31 -3.96 -5.69
N VAL A 43 10.15 -3.36 -5.44
CA VAL A 43 9.47 -2.47 -6.40
C VAL A 43 9.53 -1.01 -6.00
N GLN A 44 9.64 -0.13 -6.99
CA GLN A 44 9.50 1.31 -6.79
C GLN A 44 8.03 1.71 -6.79
N GLY A 45 7.70 2.80 -6.09
CA GLY A 45 6.35 3.36 -6.13
C GLY A 45 5.88 3.70 -7.56
N LYS A 46 6.81 4.04 -8.46
CA LYS A 46 6.50 4.22 -9.89
C LYS A 46 5.95 2.94 -10.53
N GLY A 47 6.63 1.81 -10.37
CA GLY A 47 6.18 0.54 -10.96
C GLY A 47 4.83 0.08 -10.40
N VAL A 48 4.57 0.32 -9.11
CA VAL A 48 3.24 0.07 -8.53
C VAL A 48 2.20 1.02 -9.12
N GLY A 49 2.55 2.29 -9.35
CA GLY A 49 1.67 3.25 -10.00
C GLY A 49 1.33 2.88 -11.44
N GLU A 50 2.30 2.37 -12.21
CA GLU A 50 2.10 1.90 -13.59
C GLU A 50 1.12 0.73 -13.64
N GLU A 51 1.28 -0.26 -12.76
CA GLU A 51 0.37 -1.41 -12.65
C GLU A 51 -1.03 -1.01 -12.15
N LEU A 52 -1.13 0.06 -11.35
CA LEU A 52 -2.41 0.65 -10.95
C LEU A 52 -3.06 1.52 -12.05
N GLY A 53 -2.40 1.69 -13.21
CA GLY A 53 -2.86 2.57 -14.28
C GLY A 53 -2.80 4.06 -13.92
N LEU A 54 -1.99 4.44 -12.93
CA LEU A 54 -1.77 5.84 -12.58
C LEU A 54 -0.87 6.52 -13.61
N GLU A 55 -1.15 7.78 -13.90
CA GLU A 55 -0.30 8.61 -14.73
C GLU A 55 0.99 8.97 -13.98
N VAL A 56 1.97 8.07 -14.05
CA VAL A 56 3.25 8.19 -13.34
C VAL A 56 4.16 9.30 -13.85
N GLY A 57 3.83 9.91 -14.98
CA GLY A 57 4.48 11.11 -15.50
C GLY A 57 4.15 12.38 -14.70
N VAL A 58 3.05 12.38 -13.94
CA VAL A 58 2.63 13.52 -13.12
C VAL A 58 3.04 13.29 -11.68
N ARG A 59 4.02 14.09 -11.22
CA ARG A 59 4.59 14.00 -9.86
C ARG A 59 3.50 13.95 -8.77
N GLY A 60 2.46 14.78 -8.89
CA GLY A 60 1.36 14.85 -7.92
C GLY A 60 0.45 13.63 -7.86
N ARG A 61 0.46 12.73 -8.86
CA ARG A 61 -0.31 11.47 -8.84
C ARG A 61 0.40 10.36 -8.09
N LEU A 62 1.72 10.42 -8.02
CA LEU A 62 2.56 9.40 -7.38
C LEU A 62 2.81 9.66 -5.90
N GLU A 63 2.81 10.92 -5.48
CA GLU A 63 2.96 11.32 -4.07
C GLU A 63 1.93 10.67 -3.13
N PRO A 64 0.60 10.68 -3.41
CA PRO A 64 -0.37 10.00 -2.57
C PRO A 64 -0.12 8.48 -2.53
N LEU A 65 0.18 7.84 -3.66
CA LEU A 65 0.52 6.41 -3.68
C LEU A 65 1.73 6.09 -2.79
N ARG A 66 2.79 6.91 -2.84
CA ARG A 66 3.98 6.73 -2.00
C ARG A 66 3.67 6.87 -0.51
N ALA A 67 2.76 7.77 -0.16
CA ALA A 67 2.28 7.91 1.22
C ALA A 67 1.54 6.65 1.68
N GLU A 68 0.66 6.09 0.85
CA GLU A 68 -0.06 4.85 1.12
C GLU A 68 0.87 3.64 1.29
N MET A 69 1.86 3.50 0.40
CA MET A 69 2.89 2.45 0.53
C MET A 69 3.73 2.60 1.80
N THR A 70 4.01 3.84 2.21
CA THR A 70 4.74 4.11 3.46
C THR A 70 3.89 3.74 4.68
N LYS A 71 2.58 4.02 4.68
CA LYS A 71 1.66 3.56 5.75
C LYS A 71 1.62 2.04 5.84
N LEU A 72 1.58 1.34 4.71
CA LEU A 72 1.65 -0.13 4.72
C LEU A 72 2.98 -0.65 5.27
N ALA A 73 4.08 0.07 5.04
CA ALA A 73 5.38 -0.27 5.60
C ALA A 73 5.44 -0.06 7.11
N ASP A 74 4.94 1.08 7.59
CA ASP A 74 4.81 1.41 9.02
C ASP A 74 3.99 0.36 9.79
N ARG A 75 2.95 -0.20 9.14
CA ARG A 75 2.10 -1.25 9.70
C ARG A 75 2.67 -2.67 9.56
N GLY A 76 3.90 -2.80 9.04
CA GLY A 76 4.60 -4.07 8.90
C GLY A 76 4.09 -4.98 7.80
N ARG A 77 3.27 -4.46 6.87
CA ARG A 77 2.75 -5.20 5.69
C ARG A 77 3.74 -5.14 4.52
N LEU A 78 4.42 -4.01 4.37
CA LEU A 78 5.55 -3.84 3.44
C LEU A 78 6.85 -3.62 4.22
N HIS A 79 7.96 -3.85 3.56
CA HIS A 79 9.28 -3.43 4.02
C HIS A 79 9.82 -2.37 3.04
N LYS A 80 10.04 -1.15 3.56
CA LYS A 80 10.64 -0.05 2.81
C LYS A 80 12.16 -0.12 2.96
N ARG A 81 12.85 -0.30 1.84
CA ARG A 81 14.32 -0.33 1.75
C ARG A 81 14.90 1.09 1.83
N PRO A 82 16.18 1.24 2.23
CA PRO A 82 16.86 2.54 2.21
C PRO A 82 16.91 3.16 0.81
N ASP A 83 16.89 2.33 -0.23
CA ASP A 83 16.84 2.73 -1.66
C ASP A 83 15.44 3.22 -2.12
N GLY A 84 14.47 3.35 -1.20
CA GLY A 84 13.11 3.82 -1.51
C GLY A 84 12.20 2.79 -2.20
N LYS A 85 12.68 1.55 -2.39
CA LYS A 85 11.92 0.41 -2.90
C LYS A 85 11.15 -0.29 -1.78
N PHE A 86 10.07 -0.97 -2.14
CA PHE A 86 9.20 -1.72 -1.24
C PHE A 86 9.21 -3.19 -1.59
N THR A 87 9.18 -4.04 -0.57
CA THR A 87 9.02 -5.50 -0.70
C THR A 87 7.85 -5.97 0.15
N ALA A 88 7.09 -6.94 -0.32
CA ALA A 88 6.04 -7.57 0.48
C ALA A 88 6.70 -8.28 1.67
N ARG A 89 6.16 -8.07 2.88
CA ARG A 89 6.57 -8.84 4.05
C ARG A 89 5.63 -10.03 4.13
N LEU A 90 6.10 -11.21 3.73
CA LEU A 90 5.40 -12.48 3.92
C LEU A 90 5.19 -12.79 5.39
#